data_AF-A0A7Y6GL82-F1
#
_entry.id   AF-A0A7Y6GL82-F1
#
_cell.length_a   1.000
_cell.length_b   1.000
_cell.length_c   1.000
_cell.angle_alpha   90.00
_cell.angle_beta   90.00
_cell.angle_gamma   90.00
#
_symmetry.space_group_name_H-M   'P 1'
#
loop_
_entity.id
_entity.type
_entity.pdbx_description
1 polymer ?
#
loop_
_entity_poly.entity_id
_entity_poly.type
_entity_poly.pdbx_seq_one_letter_code
_entity_poly.pdbx_strand_id
1 'polypeptide(L)'
;MPSMNELVRQHTALDDSDLEWLHLLVSEWQLLSDLSFADLVLWVPTSDGTRYVSVAQMRPNTGPTSYQDDMVGHLVPRGRRPLLDAALDEGRIVREGDPEWREEVPVRVESIPVRREGRVLGVIARNTNLLTVRTPSRLEL
;
A
#
# COMPACT_ATOMS: atom_id res chain seq x y z
N MET A 1 -11.60 11.84 9.37
CA MET A 1 -10.99 11.04 8.29
C MET A 1 -12.09 10.69 7.30
N PRO A 2 -11.90 10.92 6.00
CA PRO A 2 -12.86 10.49 4.99
C PRO A 2 -12.94 8.96 4.95
N SER A 3 -14.14 8.44 4.70
CA SER A 3 -14.35 7.00 4.54
C SER A 3 -13.83 6.53 3.17
N MET A 4 -13.53 5.23 3.06
CA MET A 4 -13.19 4.61 1.77
C MET A 4 -14.27 4.88 0.72
N ASN A 5 -15.55 4.79 1.10
CA ASN A 5 -16.67 5.02 0.21
C ASN A 5 -16.65 6.44 -0.39
N GLU A 6 -16.42 7.45 0.43
CA GLU A 6 -16.34 8.84 -0.02
C GLU A 6 -15.16 9.03 -0.97
N LEU A 7 -13.97 8.53 -0.61
CA LEU A 7 -12.77 8.68 -1.44
C LEU A 7 -12.92 7.97 -2.79
N VAL A 8 -13.43 6.74 -2.80
CA VAL A 8 -13.61 5.96 -4.02
C VAL A 8 -14.63 6.64 -4.94
N ARG A 9 -15.79 7.06 -4.41
CA ARG A 9 -16.83 7.75 -5.19
C ARG A 9 -16.37 9.11 -5.71
N GLN A 10 -15.56 9.84 -4.94
CA GLN A 10 -15.11 11.18 -5.31
C GLN A 10 -13.99 11.16 -6.35
N HIS A 11 -13.08 10.19 -6.28
CA HIS A 11 -11.81 10.28 -7.00
C HIS A 11 -11.62 9.23 -8.09
N THR A 12 -12.36 8.13 -8.11
CA THR A 12 -12.02 6.94 -8.91
C THR A 12 -13.14 6.56 -9.88
N ALA A 13 -12.85 5.65 -10.80
CA ALA A 13 -13.82 5.07 -11.72
C ALA A 13 -14.32 3.68 -11.27
N LEU A 14 -14.06 3.28 -10.01
CA LEU A 14 -14.50 2.01 -9.46
C LEU A 14 -16.01 2.01 -9.21
N ASP A 15 -16.67 0.90 -9.54
CA ASP A 15 -18.10 0.72 -9.30
C ASP A 15 -18.40 0.16 -7.90
N ASP A 16 -19.68 0.00 -7.56
CA ASP A 16 -20.09 -0.52 -6.24
C ASP A 16 -19.60 -1.95 -6.01
N SER A 17 -19.48 -2.76 -7.07
CA SER A 17 -18.95 -4.11 -6.96
C SER A 17 -17.46 -4.06 -6.61
N ASP A 18 -16.65 -3.27 -7.32
CA ASP A 18 -15.24 -3.05 -7.02
C ASP A 18 -15.03 -2.56 -5.59
N LEU A 19 -15.87 -1.64 -5.13
CA LEU A 19 -15.83 -1.12 -3.77
C LEU A 19 -16.10 -2.23 -2.73
N GLU A 20 -17.07 -3.11 -2.97
CA GLU A 20 -17.31 -4.29 -2.11
C GLU A 20 -16.08 -5.21 -2.07
N TRP A 21 -15.41 -5.41 -3.20
CA TRP A 21 -14.17 -6.18 -3.25
C TRP A 21 -13.05 -5.55 -2.42
N LEU A 22 -12.90 -4.22 -2.47
CA LEU A 22 -11.94 -3.51 -1.63
C LEU A 22 -12.31 -3.62 -0.14
N HIS A 23 -13.60 -3.58 0.22
CA HIS A 23 -14.05 -3.80 1.59
C HIS A 23 -13.70 -5.18 2.11
N LEU A 24 -13.96 -6.23 1.32
CA LEU A 24 -13.57 -7.60 1.70
C LEU A 24 -12.07 -7.70 1.96
N LEU A 25 -11.25 -7.08 1.11
CA LEU A 25 -9.80 -7.03 1.28
C LEU A 25 -9.39 -6.35 2.60
N VAL A 26 -9.95 -5.18 2.91
CA VAL A 26 -9.51 -4.41 4.10
C VAL A 26 -10.16 -4.86 5.41
N SER A 27 -11.21 -5.67 5.36
CA SER A 27 -11.96 -6.10 6.56
C SER A 27 -11.09 -6.85 7.57
N GLU A 28 -10.13 -7.67 7.10
CA GLU A 28 -9.28 -8.51 7.97
C GLU A 28 -7.77 -8.42 7.64
N TRP A 29 -7.35 -7.38 6.92
CA TRP A 29 -5.93 -7.22 6.55
C TRP A 29 -4.98 -6.84 7.70
N GLN A 30 -5.48 -6.73 8.95
CA GLN A 30 -4.62 -6.63 10.14
C GLN A 30 -3.69 -7.84 10.22
N LEU A 31 -4.21 -9.05 9.98
CA LEU A 31 -3.40 -10.28 9.99
C LEU A 31 -2.28 -10.21 8.95
N LEU A 32 -2.56 -9.67 7.76
CA LEU A 32 -1.57 -9.48 6.70
C LEU A 32 -0.48 -8.48 7.13
N SER A 33 -0.87 -7.38 7.77
CA SER A 33 0.06 -6.38 8.30
C SER A 33 0.95 -6.97 9.39
N ASP A 34 0.35 -7.71 10.34
CA ASP A 34 1.06 -8.30 11.48
C ASP A 34 2.04 -9.41 11.05
N LEU A 35 1.62 -10.31 10.16
CA LEU A 35 2.49 -11.37 9.62
C LEU A 35 3.63 -10.85 8.74
N SER A 36 3.45 -9.66 8.16
CA SER A 36 4.47 -9.03 7.32
C SER A 36 5.32 -8.00 8.05
N PHE A 37 5.00 -7.69 9.31
CA PHE A 37 5.65 -6.65 10.12
C PHE A 37 5.71 -5.31 9.37
N ALA A 38 4.63 -4.96 8.67
CA ALA A 38 4.65 -3.86 7.71
C ALA A 38 3.34 -3.08 7.67
N ASP A 39 3.44 -1.78 7.42
CA ASP A 39 2.31 -0.93 7.12
C ASP A 39 1.79 -1.23 5.71
N LEU A 40 0.47 -1.29 5.59
CA LEU A 40 -0.22 -1.46 4.32
C LEU A 40 -0.96 -0.16 3.99
N VAL A 41 -0.79 0.33 2.77
CA VAL A 41 -1.57 1.47 2.25
C VAL A 41 -2.17 1.05 0.92
N LEU A 42 -3.49 1.13 0.79
CA LEU A 42 -4.20 0.84 -0.44
C LEU A 42 -4.32 2.10 -1.28
N TRP A 43 -3.66 2.11 -2.44
CA TRP A 43 -3.71 3.18 -3.43
C TRP A 43 -4.60 2.79 -4.60
N VAL A 44 -5.48 3.68 -5.02
CA VAL A 44 -6.37 3.50 -6.17
C VAL A 44 -6.13 4.61 -7.18
N PRO A 45 -5.98 4.32 -8.48
CA PRO A 45 -5.83 5.36 -9.49
C PRO A 45 -7.08 6.24 -9.55
N THR A 46 -6.88 7.54 -9.76
CA THR A 46 -7.98 8.47 -9.99
C THR A 46 -8.66 8.20 -11.34
N SER A 47 -9.90 8.66 -11.51
CA SER A 47 -10.69 8.42 -12.73
C SER A 47 -10.05 8.96 -14.01
N ASP A 48 -9.24 10.02 -13.90
CA ASP A 48 -8.44 10.58 -14.99
C ASP A 48 -7.09 9.87 -15.20
N GLY A 49 -6.73 8.92 -14.34
CA GLY A 49 -5.49 8.16 -14.37
C GLY A 49 -4.22 8.96 -14.05
N THR A 50 -4.33 10.23 -13.61
CA THR A 50 -3.16 11.11 -13.42
C THR A 50 -2.56 11.03 -12.02
N ARG A 51 -3.32 10.50 -11.05
CA ARG A 51 -2.92 10.41 -9.64
C ARG A 51 -3.36 9.08 -9.03
N TYR A 52 -2.93 8.86 -7.80
CA TYR A 52 -3.42 7.87 -6.88
C TYR A 52 -4.06 8.55 -5.69
N VAL A 53 -5.14 7.96 -5.16
CA VAL A 53 -5.70 8.27 -3.85
C VAL A 53 -5.48 7.08 -2.91
N SER A 54 -5.00 7.32 -1.70
CA SER A 54 -4.93 6.30 -0.66
C SER A 54 -6.29 6.18 0.02
N VAL A 55 -6.92 5.01 -0.09
CA VAL A 55 -8.30 4.81 0.38
C VAL A 55 -8.40 4.04 1.69
N ALA A 56 -7.29 3.43 2.14
CA ALA A 56 -7.19 2.75 3.43
C ALA A 56 -5.72 2.60 3.86
N GLN A 57 -5.51 2.50 5.18
CA GLN A 57 -4.23 2.22 5.81
C GLN A 57 -4.40 1.16 6.90
N MET A 58 -3.38 0.32 7.08
CA MET A 58 -3.24 -0.58 8.23
C MET A 58 -1.81 -0.49 8.76
N ARG A 59 -1.67 -0.48 10.09
CA ARG A 59 -0.39 -0.48 10.80
C ARG A 59 -0.23 -1.82 11.53
N PRO A 60 0.98 -2.39 11.60
CA PRO A 60 1.20 -3.65 12.29
C PRO A 60 1.14 -3.44 13.80
N ASN A 61 0.59 -4.40 14.53
CA ASN A 61 0.69 -4.49 15.99
C ASN A 61 1.99 -5.17 16.44
N THR A 62 2.75 -5.73 15.50
CA THR A 62 3.94 -6.56 15.74
C THR A 62 5.27 -5.81 15.54
N GLY A 63 5.23 -4.51 15.25
CA GLY A 63 6.42 -3.70 15.00
C GLY A 63 6.11 -2.21 14.87
N PRO A 64 7.13 -1.36 14.72
CA PRO A 64 6.94 0.07 14.53
C PRO A 64 6.36 0.37 13.15
N THR A 65 5.53 1.41 13.09
CA THR A 65 5.06 1.99 11.83
C THR A 65 6.21 2.68 11.06
N SER A 66 6.07 2.70 9.74
CA SER A 66 6.87 3.45 8.76
C SER A 66 6.22 4.80 8.41
N TYR A 67 4.97 5.03 8.85
CA TYR A 67 4.22 6.27 8.65
C TYR A 67 3.71 6.80 9.99
N GLN A 68 4.20 7.97 10.39
CA GLN A 68 3.67 8.67 11.57
C GLN A 68 2.30 9.29 11.26
N ASP A 69 2.19 9.91 10.09
CA ASP A 69 0.95 10.52 9.61
C ASP A 69 -0.09 9.48 9.16
N ASP A 70 -1.36 9.89 9.19
CA ASP A 70 -2.44 9.13 8.55
C ASP A 70 -2.35 9.32 7.05
N MET A 71 -2.24 8.22 6.32
CA MET A 71 -2.13 8.24 4.88
C MET A 71 -3.48 8.33 4.18
N VAL A 72 -4.62 8.04 4.81
CA VAL A 72 -5.93 8.00 4.15
C VAL A 72 -6.31 9.37 3.56
N GLY A 73 -6.71 9.38 2.29
CA GLY A 73 -7.10 10.58 1.54
C GLY A 73 -5.95 11.34 0.88
N HIS A 74 -4.70 10.90 1.04
CA HIS A 74 -3.58 11.51 0.34
C HIS A 74 -3.67 11.28 -1.18
N LEU A 75 -3.34 12.31 -1.94
CA LEU A 75 -3.25 12.28 -3.39
C LEU A 75 -1.79 12.37 -3.85
N VAL A 76 -1.37 11.45 -4.72
CA VAL A 76 0.00 11.42 -5.26
C VAL A 76 -0.05 11.37 -6.79
N PRO A 77 0.65 12.26 -7.50
CA PRO A 77 0.76 12.17 -8.96
C PRO A 77 1.41 10.87 -9.44
N ARG A 78 0.94 10.31 -10.56
CA ARG A 78 1.70 9.28 -11.29
C ARG A 78 3.11 9.80 -11.61
N GLY A 79 4.07 8.88 -11.67
CA GLY A 79 5.49 9.21 -11.85
C GLY A 79 6.22 9.64 -10.58
N ARG A 80 5.51 9.87 -9.47
CA ARG A 80 6.15 10.15 -8.15
C ARG A 80 6.44 8.90 -7.33
N ARG A 81 5.82 7.78 -7.67
CA ARG A 81 6.02 6.48 -7.01
C ARG A 81 6.18 5.38 -8.06
N PRO A 82 7.39 5.19 -8.61
CA PRO A 82 7.63 4.26 -9.73
C PRO A 82 7.17 2.82 -9.45
N LEU A 83 7.27 2.35 -8.21
CA LEU A 83 6.81 1.01 -7.84
C LEU A 83 5.28 0.87 -7.91
N LEU A 84 4.53 1.94 -7.58
CA LEU A 84 3.07 1.96 -7.76
C LEU A 84 2.71 1.99 -9.25
N ASP A 85 3.42 2.82 -10.03
CA ASP A 85 3.22 2.91 -11.48
C ASP A 85 3.44 1.53 -12.14
N ALA A 86 4.56 0.88 -11.85
CA ALA A 86 4.91 -0.42 -12.41
C ALA A 86 3.92 -1.53 -12.01
N ALA A 87 3.55 -1.62 -10.73
CA ALA A 87 2.60 -2.64 -10.26
C ALA A 87 1.18 -2.44 -10.83
N LEU A 88 0.77 -1.19 -11.06
CA LEU A 88 -0.51 -0.90 -11.70
C LEU A 88 -0.48 -1.29 -13.19
N ASP A 89 0.54 -0.86 -13.92
CA ASP A 89 0.62 -1.04 -15.38
C ASP A 89 0.91 -2.48 -15.80
N GLU A 90 1.80 -3.16 -15.07
CA GLU A 90 2.21 -4.52 -15.42
C GLU A 90 1.27 -5.58 -14.83
N GLY A 91 0.36 -5.17 -13.92
CA GLY A 91 -0.07 -6.09 -12.87
C GLY A 91 1.18 -6.61 -12.15
N ARG A 92 1.27 -7.82 -11.61
CA ARG A 92 2.48 -8.32 -10.89
C ARG A 92 3.03 -7.48 -9.71
N ILE A 93 3.69 -8.20 -8.81
CA ILE A 93 4.32 -7.61 -7.63
C ILE A 93 5.65 -6.99 -8.04
N VAL A 94 5.92 -5.76 -7.58
CA VAL A 94 7.15 -5.02 -7.83
C VAL A 94 7.78 -4.60 -6.51
N ARG A 95 9.09 -4.82 -6.37
CA ARG A 95 9.86 -4.43 -5.19
C ARG A 95 11.22 -3.88 -5.62
N GLU A 96 11.74 -2.93 -4.87
CA GLU A 96 13.12 -2.44 -5.04
C GLU A 96 14.07 -3.16 -4.06
N GLY A 97 15.32 -3.35 -4.49
CA GLY A 97 16.34 -4.00 -3.67
C GLY A 97 16.86 -3.11 -2.54
N ASP A 98 17.01 -1.82 -2.83
CA ASP A 98 17.51 -0.83 -1.87
C ASP A 98 16.35 -0.19 -1.09
N PRO A 99 16.50 0.04 0.22
CA PRO A 99 15.48 0.71 1.01
C PRO A 99 15.41 2.21 0.71
N GLU A 100 14.19 2.75 0.76
CA GLU A 100 13.94 4.19 0.74
C GLU A 100 14.15 4.76 2.14
N TRP A 101 14.85 5.88 2.26
CA TRP A 101 14.93 6.61 3.53
C TRP A 101 13.70 7.49 3.70
N ARG A 102 12.94 7.27 4.78
CA ARG A 102 11.84 8.12 5.21
C ARG A 102 12.18 8.68 6.58
N GLU A 103 12.45 9.98 6.62
CA GLU A 103 13.06 10.63 7.78
C GLU A 103 14.37 9.88 8.15
N GLU A 104 14.43 9.29 9.34
CA GLU A 104 15.59 8.53 9.83
C GLU A 104 15.37 7.00 9.76
N VAL A 105 14.27 6.57 9.11
CA VAL A 105 13.87 5.17 9.02
C VAL A 105 14.16 4.62 7.62
N PRO A 106 15.02 3.60 7.46
CA PRO A 106 15.09 2.82 6.23
C PRO A 106 13.83 1.98 6.06
N VAL A 107 13.12 2.18 4.96
CA VAL A 107 11.86 1.52 4.64
C VAL A 107 11.99 0.72 3.35
N ARG A 108 11.73 -0.58 3.44
CA ARG A 108 11.59 -1.41 2.23
C ARG A 108 10.15 -1.34 1.73
N VAL A 109 9.99 -1.04 0.44
CA VAL A 109 8.68 -0.92 -0.21
C VAL A 109 8.47 -2.05 -1.20
N GLU A 110 7.31 -2.68 -1.12
CA GLU A 110 6.80 -3.60 -2.13
C GLU A 110 5.40 -3.15 -2.56
N SER A 111 5.15 -3.14 -3.86
CA SER A 111 3.87 -2.77 -4.47
C SER A 111 3.17 -4.02 -5.00
N ILE A 112 1.98 -4.30 -4.47
CA ILE A 112 1.21 -5.52 -4.69
C ILE A 112 -0.13 -5.14 -5.35
N PRO A 113 -0.39 -5.56 -6.60
CA PRO A 113 -1.62 -5.20 -7.29
C PRO A 113 -2.82 -5.93 -6.71
N VAL A 114 -3.88 -5.19 -6.43
CA VAL A 114 -5.20 -5.72 -6.06
C VAL A 114 -5.96 -5.97 -7.34
N ARG A 115 -6.27 -7.23 -7.63
CA ARG A 115 -6.92 -7.62 -8.88
C ARG A 115 -8.30 -8.19 -8.65
N ARG A 116 -9.17 -7.94 -9.62
CA ARG A 116 -10.48 -8.57 -9.76
C ARG A 116 -10.77 -8.76 -11.24
N GLU A 117 -11.22 -9.96 -11.62
CA GLU A 117 -11.66 -10.25 -13.00
C GLU A 117 -10.62 -9.86 -14.07
N GLY A 118 -9.34 -10.08 -13.78
CA GLY A 118 -8.22 -9.76 -14.69
C GLY A 118 -7.81 -8.28 -14.75
N ARG A 119 -8.51 -7.37 -14.06
CA ARG A 119 -8.17 -5.94 -13.96
C ARG A 119 -7.49 -5.62 -12.63
N VAL A 120 -6.55 -4.68 -12.64
CA VAL A 120 -5.97 -4.12 -11.41
C VAL A 120 -6.87 -2.97 -10.95
N LEU A 121 -7.43 -3.08 -9.76
CA LEU A 121 -8.28 -2.05 -9.14
C LEU A 121 -7.45 -0.99 -8.41
N GLY A 122 -6.30 -1.39 -7.89
CA GLY A 122 -5.40 -0.56 -7.10
C GLY A 122 -4.15 -1.33 -6.69
N VAL A 123 -3.33 -0.75 -5.84
CA VAL A 123 -2.05 -1.30 -5.41
C VAL A 123 -1.91 -1.13 -3.90
N ILE A 124 -1.61 -2.22 -3.20
CA ILE A 124 -1.16 -2.17 -1.82
C ILE A 124 0.33 -1.86 -1.82
N ALA A 125 0.71 -0.74 -1.21
CA ALA A 125 2.09 -0.50 -0.81
C ALA A 125 2.31 -1.14 0.56
N ARG A 126 3.18 -2.16 0.62
CA ARG A 126 3.69 -2.75 1.86
C ARG A 126 5.01 -2.08 2.23
N ASN A 127 5.05 -1.49 3.42
CA ASN A 127 6.17 -0.66 3.89
C ASN A 127 6.73 -1.28 5.17
N THR A 128 7.94 -1.84 5.08
CA THR A 128 8.59 -2.48 6.23
C THR A 128 9.63 -1.53 6.81
N ASN A 129 9.46 -1.15 8.07
CA ASN A 129 10.44 -0.43 8.85
C ASN A 129 11.64 -1.37 9.15
N LEU A 130 12.83 -1.02 8.65
CA LEU A 130 14.02 -1.86 8.80
C LEU A 130 14.83 -1.57 10.07
N LEU A 131 14.49 -0.57 10.88
CA LEU A 131 15.19 -0.31 12.15
C LEU A 131 14.99 -1.45 13.16
N THR A 132 13.91 -2.21 13.04
CA THR A 132 13.59 -3.33 13.93
C THR A 132 13.90 -4.70 13.36
N VAL A 133 14.43 -4.78 12.13
CA VAL A 133 14.94 -6.05 11.61
C VAL A 133 16.20 -6.36 12.42
N ARG A 134 16.09 -7.29 13.36
CA ARG A 134 17.26 -7.81 14.09
C ARG A 134 18.35 -8.12 13.07
N THR A 135 19.56 -7.65 13.33
CA THR A 135 20.76 -8.16 12.65
C THR A 135 20.75 -9.69 12.77
N PRO A 136 20.80 -10.45 11.65
CA PRO A 136 20.89 -11.90 11.70
C PRO A 136 22.07 -12.31 12.57
N SER A 137 21.87 -13.28 13.46
CA SER A 137 22.97 -13.71 14.33
C SER A 137 23.95 -14.59 13.54
N ARG A 138 25.20 -14.71 14.00
CA ARG A 138 26.23 -15.59 13.39
C ARG A 138 25.85 -17.08 13.29
N LEU A 139 24.72 -17.49 13.87
CA LEU A 139 24.16 -18.84 13.76
C LEU A 139 23.25 -19.04 12.55
N GLU A 140 22.83 -17.96 11.88
CA GLU A 140 21.93 -17.96 10.72
C GLU A 140 22.69 -17.78 9.38
N LEU A 141 24.03 -17.81 9.43
CA LEU A 141 24.97 -17.79 8.30
C LEU A 141 25.76 -19.11 8.25
#